data_AF-A0A5N8H4Y9-F1
#
_entry.id   AF-A0A5N8H4Y9-F1
#
_cell.length_a   1.000
_cell.length_b   1.000
_cell.length_c   1.000
_cell.angle_alpha   90.00
_cell.angle_beta   90.00
_cell.angle_gamma   90.00
#
_symmetry.space_group_name_H-M   'P 1'
#
loop_
_entity.id
_entity.type
_entity.pdbx_description
1 polymer ?
#
loop_
_entity_poly.entity_id
_entity_poly.type
_entity_poly.pdbx_seq_one_letter_code
_entity_poly.pdbx_strand_id
1 'polypeptide(L)'
;MYFVDNNSGVTDMPPLAPSQGTQVKWFTEGDGRKGISHIGQDWLNIVQAELLAILTEGKVQPDKAKLNQLVTAIKAIIAANAYSRKNNLKEIADAGAEAQAAARRHLGLGGLSGKDSLAAADVGALEKSRNFDDVLDKPTARLNLDVYSKGEGDARYLRRDQNGADIPDKGTFINNLGLRETVNKA
;
A
#
# COMPACT_ATOMS: atom_id res chain seq x y z
N MET A 1 -10.40 2.54 -40.67
CA MET A 1 -11.87 2.65 -40.74
C MET A 1 -12.19 4.05 -41.19
N TYR A 2 -13.17 4.19 -42.08
CA TYR A 2 -13.71 5.48 -42.48
C TYR A 2 -15.22 5.30 -42.64
N PHE A 3 -16.00 6.35 -42.39
CA PHE A 3 -17.43 6.31 -42.64
C PHE A 3 -17.73 6.12 -44.14
N VAL A 4 -18.95 5.70 -44.47
CA VAL A 4 -19.43 5.72 -45.86
C VAL A 4 -19.24 7.13 -46.43
N ASP A 5 -18.37 7.24 -47.41
CA ASP A 5 -18.01 8.51 -48.05
C ASP A 5 -18.02 8.30 -49.57
N ASN A 6 -19.26 8.33 -50.07
CA ASN A 6 -19.67 8.31 -51.47
C ASN A 6 -21.03 9.01 -51.58
N ASN A 7 -21.53 9.20 -52.80
CA ASN A 7 -22.77 9.96 -53.04
C ASN A 7 -24.07 9.26 -52.58
N SER A 8 -23.98 8.08 -51.97
CA SER A 8 -25.13 7.38 -51.40
C SER A 8 -25.30 7.58 -49.90
N GLY A 9 -24.29 8.15 -49.23
CA GLY A 9 -24.34 8.45 -47.80
C GLY A 9 -25.22 9.68 -47.49
N VAL A 10 -25.75 9.71 -46.27
CA VAL A 10 -26.43 10.89 -45.69
C VAL A 10 -25.58 11.45 -44.55
N THR A 11 -25.66 12.77 -44.31
CA THR A 11 -24.81 13.47 -43.32
C THR A 11 -25.24 13.22 -41.88
N ASP A 12 -26.54 13.11 -41.64
CA ASP A 12 -27.12 12.83 -40.33
C ASP A 12 -27.52 11.37 -40.25
N MET A 13 -27.15 10.70 -39.17
CA MET A 13 -27.52 9.30 -38.95
C MET A 13 -29.05 9.19 -38.86
N PRO A 14 -29.71 8.39 -39.72
CA PRO A 14 -31.15 8.17 -39.62
C PRO A 14 -31.52 7.60 -38.24
N PRO A 15 -32.72 7.92 -37.72
CA PRO A 15 -33.19 7.36 -36.47
C PRO A 15 -33.27 5.83 -36.57
N LEU A 16 -32.74 5.14 -35.55
CA LEU A 16 -32.81 3.68 -35.45
C LEU A 16 -34.28 3.24 -35.27
N ALA A 17 -34.67 2.18 -35.97
CA ALA A 17 -35.99 1.61 -35.84
C ALA A 17 -36.18 0.99 -34.43
N PRO A 18 -37.43 0.91 -33.93
CA PRO A 18 -37.71 0.30 -32.64
C PRO A 18 -37.24 -1.16 -32.58
N SER A 19 -36.73 -1.58 -31.43
CA SER A 19 -36.37 -2.98 -31.20
C SER A 19 -37.56 -3.90 -31.45
N GLN A 20 -37.34 -4.94 -32.23
CA GLN A 20 -38.36 -5.93 -32.60
C GLN A 20 -38.42 -7.12 -31.63
N GLY A 21 -37.74 -7.05 -30.48
CA GLY A 21 -37.76 -8.10 -29.45
C GLY A 21 -36.63 -8.00 -28.43
N THR A 22 -36.68 -8.87 -27.42
CA THR A 22 -35.68 -8.92 -26.32
C THR A 22 -34.67 -10.06 -26.47
N GLN A 23 -34.85 -10.92 -27.47
CA GLN A 23 -33.97 -12.07 -27.71
C GLN A 23 -33.01 -11.81 -28.87
N VAL A 24 -31.77 -12.25 -28.71
CA VAL A 24 -30.73 -12.21 -29.77
C VAL A 24 -31.15 -13.12 -30.93
N LYS A 25 -31.05 -12.60 -32.16
CA LYS A 25 -31.29 -13.35 -33.40
C LYS A 25 -29.98 -13.49 -34.18
N TRP A 26 -29.85 -14.60 -34.89
CA TRP A 26 -28.69 -14.93 -35.72
C TRP A 26 -29.09 -15.07 -37.18
N PHE A 27 -28.12 -14.91 -38.08
CA PHE A 27 -28.33 -15.09 -39.52
C PHE A 27 -28.74 -16.54 -39.84
N THR A 28 -29.68 -16.69 -40.76
CA THR A 28 -30.13 -17.96 -41.31
C THR A 28 -30.41 -17.81 -42.80
N GLU A 29 -30.18 -18.88 -43.57
CA GLU A 29 -30.58 -19.02 -44.98
C GLU A 29 -32.10 -19.16 -45.15
N GLY A 30 -32.86 -19.12 -44.05
CA GLY A 30 -34.28 -19.42 -44.05
C GLY A 30 -34.53 -20.92 -44.01
N ASP A 31 -35.80 -21.30 -43.84
CA ASP A 31 -36.25 -22.69 -43.76
C ASP A 31 -37.36 -22.99 -44.79
N GLY A 32 -37.46 -22.13 -45.81
CA GLY A 32 -38.53 -22.16 -46.82
C GLY A 32 -39.84 -21.48 -46.38
N ARG A 33 -40.05 -21.22 -45.08
CA ARG A 33 -41.19 -20.41 -44.57
C ARG A 33 -40.74 -19.04 -44.09
N LYS A 34 -39.56 -18.97 -43.50
CA LYS A 34 -38.88 -17.73 -43.11
C LYS A 34 -37.88 -17.34 -44.20
N GLY A 35 -37.91 -16.09 -44.64
CA GLY A 35 -36.95 -15.57 -45.61
C GLY A 35 -35.51 -15.56 -45.08
N ILE A 36 -34.55 -15.44 -46.01
CA ILE A 36 -33.13 -15.25 -45.70
C ILE A 36 -32.97 -14.00 -44.84
N SER A 37 -32.06 -14.07 -43.87
CA SER A 37 -31.72 -12.91 -43.04
C SER A 37 -31.07 -11.80 -43.89
N HIS A 38 -31.55 -10.57 -43.75
CA HIS A 38 -31.00 -9.40 -44.46
C HIS A 38 -30.36 -8.42 -43.47
N ILE A 39 -29.31 -7.73 -43.93
CA ILE A 39 -28.66 -6.66 -43.16
C ILE A 39 -29.30 -5.34 -43.57
N GLY A 40 -29.99 -4.69 -42.62
CA GLY A 40 -30.59 -3.37 -42.83
C GLY A 40 -29.63 -2.21 -42.53
N GLN A 41 -30.04 -1.00 -42.89
CA GLN A 41 -29.28 0.22 -42.63
C GLN A 41 -28.93 0.38 -41.14
N ASP A 42 -29.86 0.04 -40.23
CA ASP A 42 -29.68 0.23 -38.79
C ASP A 42 -28.48 -0.57 -38.31
N TRP A 43 -28.38 -1.82 -38.73
CA TRP A 43 -27.27 -2.70 -38.35
C TRP A 43 -25.94 -2.18 -38.87
N LEU A 44 -25.86 -1.76 -40.14
CA LEU A 44 -24.62 -1.22 -40.73
C LEU A 44 -24.21 0.10 -40.08
N ASN A 45 -25.18 0.98 -39.81
CA ASN A 45 -24.93 2.27 -39.18
C ASN A 45 -24.48 2.09 -37.72
N ILE A 46 -25.05 1.14 -36.98
CA ILE A 46 -24.61 0.80 -35.62
C ILE A 46 -23.16 0.31 -35.64
N VAL A 47 -22.83 -0.67 -36.48
CA VAL A 47 -21.45 -1.19 -36.58
C VAL A 47 -20.48 -0.07 -36.98
N GLN A 48 -20.85 0.76 -37.94
CA GLN A 48 -20.03 1.91 -38.31
C GLN A 48 -19.83 2.87 -37.14
N ALA A 49 -20.90 3.23 -36.42
CA ALA A 49 -20.84 4.13 -35.28
C ALA A 49 -19.95 3.57 -34.17
N GLU A 50 -20.05 2.28 -33.84
CA GLU A 50 -19.20 1.63 -32.84
C GLU A 50 -17.73 1.65 -33.24
N LEU A 51 -17.41 1.35 -34.52
CA LEU A 51 -16.03 1.41 -35.01
C LEU A 51 -15.46 2.83 -35.02
N LEU A 52 -16.29 3.85 -35.31
CA LEU A 52 -15.91 5.27 -35.20
C LEU A 52 -15.75 5.72 -33.74
N ALA A 53 -16.57 5.20 -32.83
CA ALA A 53 -16.45 5.47 -31.40
C ALA A 53 -15.12 4.93 -30.84
N ILE A 54 -14.68 3.74 -31.29
CA ILE A 54 -13.35 3.21 -30.95
C ILE A 54 -12.23 4.16 -31.40
N LEU A 55 -12.31 4.67 -32.64
CA LEU A 55 -11.34 5.66 -33.13
C LEU A 55 -11.35 6.93 -32.27
N THR A 56 -12.54 7.42 -31.93
CA THR A 56 -12.72 8.63 -31.10
C THR A 56 -12.12 8.45 -29.71
N GLU A 57 -12.42 7.35 -29.03
CA GLU A 57 -11.88 7.01 -27.70
C GLU A 57 -10.36 6.88 -27.73
N GLY A 58 -9.82 6.24 -28.78
CA GLY A 58 -8.39 6.15 -29.03
C GLY A 58 -7.74 7.45 -29.52
N LYS A 59 -8.51 8.55 -29.65
CA LYS A 59 -8.07 9.86 -30.18
C LYS A 59 -7.43 9.76 -31.57
N VAL A 60 -7.91 8.85 -32.39
CA VAL A 60 -7.48 8.65 -33.79
C VAL A 60 -8.55 9.23 -34.71
N GLN A 61 -8.14 10.12 -35.62
CA GLN A 61 -9.05 10.64 -36.64
C GLN A 61 -9.22 9.63 -37.79
N PRO A 62 -10.44 9.45 -38.33
CA PRO A 62 -10.65 8.66 -39.52
C PRO A 62 -9.83 9.17 -40.71
N ASP A 63 -9.14 8.26 -41.39
CA ASP A 63 -8.27 8.55 -42.54
C ASP A 63 -8.38 7.43 -43.58
N LYS A 64 -8.92 7.73 -44.77
CA LYS A 64 -9.09 6.74 -45.86
C LYS A 64 -7.77 6.13 -46.35
N ALA A 65 -6.64 6.81 -46.18
CA ALA A 65 -5.34 6.29 -46.61
C ALA A 65 -4.74 5.27 -45.63
N LYS A 66 -5.31 5.09 -44.44
CA LYS A 66 -4.77 4.21 -43.39
C LYS A 66 -5.63 2.99 -43.12
N LEU A 67 -5.03 1.81 -43.23
CA LEU A 67 -5.70 0.52 -43.05
C LEU A 67 -5.54 -0.10 -41.63
N ASN A 68 -4.86 0.59 -40.71
CA ASN A 68 -4.54 0.09 -39.36
C ASN A 68 -5.06 0.97 -38.22
N GLN A 69 -6.04 1.84 -38.50
CA GLN A 69 -6.50 2.84 -37.54
C GLN A 69 -7.19 2.23 -36.31
N LEU A 70 -7.99 1.17 -36.50
CA LEU A 70 -8.63 0.46 -35.39
C LEU A 70 -7.60 -0.14 -34.44
N VAL A 71 -6.56 -0.78 -35.00
CA VAL A 71 -5.44 -1.32 -34.21
C VAL A 71 -4.71 -0.20 -33.46
N THR A 72 -4.51 0.95 -34.11
CA THR A 72 -3.85 2.11 -33.51
C THR A 72 -4.67 2.68 -32.35
N ALA A 73 -5.98 2.85 -32.54
CA ALA A 73 -6.89 3.34 -31.52
C ALA A 73 -6.96 2.38 -30.32
N ILE A 74 -7.14 1.07 -30.57
CA ILE A 74 -7.18 0.06 -29.50
C ILE A 74 -5.86 0.06 -28.70
N LYS A 75 -4.70 0.13 -29.37
CA LYS A 75 -3.40 0.25 -28.69
C LYS A 75 -3.33 1.51 -27.81
N ALA A 76 -3.83 2.64 -28.29
CA ALA A 76 -3.86 3.88 -27.52
C ALA A 76 -4.77 3.78 -26.29
N ILE A 77 -5.96 3.19 -26.43
CA ILE A 77 -6.91 2.95 -25.32
C ILE A 77 -6.30 2.05 -24.26
N ILE A 78 -5.68 0.93 -24.67
CA ILE A 78 -5.01 0.02 -23.74
C ILE A 78 -3.86 0.74 -23.01
N ALA A 79 -3.05 1.52 -23.74
CA ALA A 79 -1.93 2.24 -23.15
C ALA A 79 -2.39 3.34 -22.17
N ALA A 80 -3.50 4.03 -22.45
CA ALA A 80 -4.05 5.05 -21.56
C ALA A 80 -4.61 4.46 -20.25
N ASN A 81 -5.15 3.24 -20.30
CA ASN A 81 -5.70 2.54 -19.15
C ASN A 81 -4.66 1.70 -18.38
N ALA A 82 -3.44 1.59 -18.88
CA ALA A 82 -2.37 0.84 -18.23
C ALA A 82 -1.57 1.74 -17.28
N TYR A 83 -1.37 1.28 -16.04
CA TYR A 83 -0.37 1.86 -15.15
C TYR A 83 1.02 1.63 -15.74
N SER A 84 1.65 2.70 -16.22
CA SER A 84 2.90 2.59 -16.97
C SER A 84 4.10 2.54 -16.04
N ARG A 85 4.87 1.44 -16.10
CA ARG A 85 6.17 1.36 -15.44
C ARG A 85 7.13 2.47 -15.90
N LYS A 86 6.97 2.96 -17.13
CA LYS A 86 7.81 4.04 -17.69
C LYS A 86 7.65 5.35 -16.92
N ASN A 87 6.48 5.59 -16.34
CA ASN A 87 6.20 6.77 -15.52
C ASN A 87 6.42 6.50 -14.03
N ASN A 88 7.11 5.41 -13.67
CA ASN A 88 7.33 5.00 -12.29
C ASN A 88 6.03 4.96 -11.45
N LEU A 89 4.91 4.58 -12.07
CA LEU A 89 3.59 4.51 -11.42
C LEU A 89 3.11 5.88 -10.87
N LYS A 90 3.54 7.00 -11.47
CA LYS A 90 3.07 8.35 -11.12
C LYS A 90 1.54 8.44 -11.10
N GLU A 91 0.85 7.64 -11.92
CA GLU A 91 -0.61 7.58 -11.97
C GLU A 91 -1.24 7.16 -10.62
N ILE A 92 -0.54 6.35 -9.81
CA ILE A 92 -0.98 6.01 -8.44
C ILE A 92 -0.83 7.22 -7.51
N ALA A 93 0.23 8.02 -7.70
CA ALA A 93 0.42 9.24 -6.94
C ALA A 93 -0.66 10.28 -7.29
N ASP A 94 -0.95 10.43 -8.59
CA ASP A 94 -1.99 11.33 -9.11
C ASP A 94 -3.40 10.92 -8.69
N ALA A 95 -3.66 9.61 -8.52
CA ALA A 95 -4.92 9.08 -7.98
C ALA A 95 -5.12 9.40 -6.49
N GLY A 96 -4.11 9.93 -5.80
CA GLY A 96 -4.21 10.47 -4.45
C GLY A 96 -3.76 9.52 -3.33
N ALA A 97 -3.84 10.01 -2.09
CA ALA A 97 -3.26 9.36 -0.92
C ALA A 97 -3.88 7.97 -0.63
N GLU A 98 -5.18 7.79 -0.88
CA GLU A 98 -5.87 6.51 -0.67
C GLU A 98 -5.38 5.43 -1.64
N ALA A 99 -5.21 5.77 -2.91
CA ALA A 99 -4.67 4.87 -3.92
C ALA A 99 -3.23 4.45 -3.59
N GLN A 100 -2.40 5.40 -3.13
CA GLN A 100 -1.05 5.10 -2.66
C GLN A 100 -1.07 4.15 -1.45
N ALA A 101 -1.97 4.35 -0.49
CA ALA A 101 -2.11 3.47 0.68
C ALA A 101 -2.57 2.06 0.29
N ALA A 102 -3.55 1.94 -0.61
CA ALA A 102 -4.02 0.67 -1.13
C ALA A 102 -2.88 -0.07 -1.88
N ALA A 103 -2.12 0.62 -2.71
CA ALA A 103 -0.97 0.05 -3.42
C ALA A 103 0.07 -0.53 -2.45
N ARG A 104 0.44 0.22 -1.40
CA ARG A 104 1.34 -0.28 -0.34
C ARG A 104 0.77 -1.53 0.35
N ARG A 105 -0.53 -1.54 0.66
CA ARG A 105 -1.21 -2.69 1.27
C ARG A 105 -1.16 -3.93 0.37
N HIS A 106 -1.42 -3.78 -0.93
CA HIS A 106 -1.36 -4.90 -1.88
C HIS A 106 0.05 -5.47 -2.04
N LEU A 107 1.08 -4.63 -1.87
CA LEU A 107 2.49 -5.05 -1.87
C LEU A 107 2.94 -5.62 -0.51
N GLY A 108 2.08 -5.64 0.51
CA GLY A 108 2.45 -6.06 1.87
C GLY A 108 3.43 -5.12 2.56
N LEU A 109 3.52 -3.86 2.10
CA LEU A 109 4.39 -2.85 2.72
C LEU A 109 3.74 -2.32 4.00
N GLY A 110 4.45 -2.40 5.12
CA GLY A 110 4.01 -1.88 6.41
C GLY A 110 4.00 -0.34 6.48
N GLY A 111 3.47 0.22 7.57
CA GLY A 111 3.31 1.68 7.75
C GLY A 111 4.62 2.48 7.68
N LEU A 112 5.76 1.87 7.99
CA LEU A 112 7.09 2.50 7.91
C LEU A 112 7.50 2.87 6.47
N SER A 113 6.91 2.23 5.46
CA SER A 113 7.22 2.51 4.05
C SER A 113 6.85 3.92 3.59
N GLY A 114 6.05 4.66 4.37
CA GLY A 114 5.71 6.06 4.10
C GLY A 114 6.57 7.09 4.83
N LYS A 115 7.61 6.67 5.57
CA LYS A 115 8.49 7.59 6.29
C LYS A 115 9.77 7.87 5.51
N ASP A 116 10.16 9.14 5.43
CA ASP A 116 11.43 9.55 4.82
C ASP A 116 12.64 9.16 5.67
N SER A 117 12.43 9.03 7.00
CA SER A 117 13.45 8.60 7.95
C SER A 117 12.81 7.83 9.10
N LEU A 118 13.57 6.89 9.67
CA LEU A 118 13.15 6.13 10.84
C LEU A 118 13.82 6.67 12.10
N ALA A 119 13.02 6.97 13.12
CA ALA A 119 13.51 7.23 14.47
C ALA A 119 13.70 5.91 15.23
N ALA A 120 14.45 5.94 16.34
CA ALA A 120 14.65 4.75 17.16
C ALA A 120 13.32 4.16 17.67
N ALA A 121 12.40 5.04 18.10
CA ALA A 121 11.05 4.67 18.51
C ALA A 121 10.23 3.94 17.42
N ASP A 122 10.50 4.21 16.13
CA ASP A 122 9.76 3.59 15.02
C ASP A 122 10.06 2.11 14.87
N VAL A 123 11.24 1.68 15.34
CA VAL A 123 11.74 0.32 15.21
C VAL A 123 11.95 -0.36 16.57
N GLY A 124 11.50 0.29 17.66
CA GLY A 124 11.71 -0.22 19.02
C GLY A 124 13.16 -0.19 19.49
N ALA A 125 14.00 0.66 18.90
CA ALA A 125 15.38 0.86 19.31
C ALA A 125 15.50 1.94 20.40
N LEU A 126 16.64 1.94 21.10
CA LEU A 126 16.99 2.94 22.09
C LEU A 126 17.63 4.18 21.43
N GLU A 127 17.32 5.35 21.96
CA GLU A 127 17.89 6.63 21.56
C GLU A 127 19.19 6.90 22.31
N LYS A 128 20.31 6.98 21.57
CA LYS A 128 21.64 7.23 22.15
C LYS A 128 21.67 8.51 23.02
N SER A 129 20.99 9.57 22.59
CA SER A 129 20.93 10.84 23.33
C SER A 129 20.20 10.76 24.66
N ARG A 130 19.34 9.73 24.85
CA ARG A 130 18.58 9.54 26.08
C ARG A 130 19.35 8.80 27.16
N ASN A 131 20.59 8.39 26.91
CA ASN A 131 21.45 7.72 27.90
C ASN A 131 20.73 6.58 28.65
N PHE A 132 20.00 5.73 27.92
CA PHE A 132 19.21 4.60 28.43
C PHE A 132 18.01 4.98 29.31
N ASP A 133 17.60 6.24 29.36
CA ASP A 133 16.38 6.64 30.06
C ASP A 133 15.10 6.01 29.46
N ASP A 134 15.16 5.70 28.17
CA ASP A 134 14.12 5.07 27.36
C ASP A 134 14.11 3.53 27.42
N VAL A 135 14.95 2.92 28.25
CA VAL A 135 14.82 1.49 28.57
C VAL A 135 13.50 1.25 29.29
N LEU A 136 12.64 0.42 28.71
CA LEU A 136 11.29 0.16 29.20
C LEU A 136 11.27 -0.46 30.61
N ASP A 137 12.10 -1.49 30.83
CA ASP A 137 12.23 -2.18 32.11
C ASP A 137 13.67 -2.04 32.64
N LYS A 138 13.90 -0.94 33.36
CA LYS A 138 15.21 -0.63 33.96
C LYS A 138 15.63 -1.71 34.98
N PRO A 139 14.77 -2.22 35.88
CA PRO A 139 15.11 -3.36 36.75
C PRO A 139 15.57 -4.61 35.99
N THR A 140 14.80 -5.09 35.01
CA THR A 140 15.17 -6.28 34.23
C THR A 140 16.45 -6.05 33.43
N ALA A 141 16.62 -4.85 32.86
CA ALA A 141 17.86 -4.51 32.16
C ALA A 141 19.09 -4.53 33.09
N ARG A 142 18.98 -4.03 34.33
CA ARG A 142 20.06 -4.13 35.33
C ARG A 142 20.35 -5.58 35.70
N LEU A 143 19.31 -6.39 35.90
CA LEU A 143 19.45 -7.82 36.21
C LEU A 143 20.18 -8.57 35.09
N ASN A 144 19.83 -8.32 33.83
CA ASN A 144 20.47 -8.94 32.67
C ASN A 144 21.94 -8.54 32.49
N LEU A 145 22.31 -7.36 32.99
CA LEU A 145 23.69 -6.85 32.98
C LEU A 145 24.48 -7.22 34.25
N ASP A 146 23.86 -7.92 35.21
CA ASP A 146 24.45 -8.24 36.51
C ASP A 146 24.98 -7.00 37.26
N VAL A 147 24.20 -5.91 37.26
CA VAL A 147 24.52 -4.67 37.98
C VAL A 147 23.46 -4.32 39.03
N TYR A 148 23.88 -3.69 40.12
CA TYR A 148 22.99 -3.20 41.18
C TYR A 148 22.74 -1.69 41.06
N SER A 149 21.53 -1.25 41.41
CA SER A 149 21.26 0.17 41.67
C SER A 149 21.90 0.63 42.98
N LYS A 150 21.96 1.97 43.19
CA LYS A 150 22.44 2.53 44.46
C LYS A 150 21.66 1.99 45.66
N GLY A 151 20.33 1.96 45.60
CA GLY A 151 19.50 1.44 46.70
C GLY A 151 19.71 -0.06 46.94
N GLU A 152 19.89 -0.86 45.87
CA GLU A 152 20.20 -2.29 46.00
C GLU A 152 21.60 -2.53 46.57
N GLY A 153 22.57 -1.68 46.23
CA GLY A 153 23.91 -1.69 46.80
C GLY A 153 23.90 -1.25 48.28
N ASP A 154 23.18 -0.19 48.62
CA ASP A 154 23.03 0.33 49.98
C ASP A 154 22.41 -0.70 50.93
N ALA A 155 21.55 -1.59 50.41
CA ALA A 155 20.99 -2.70 51.18
C ALA A 155 21.96 -3.88 51.37
N ARG A 156 22.99 -3.99 50.53
CA ARG A 156 23.96 -5.11 50.53
C ARG A 156 25.27 -4.78 51.23
N TYR A 157 25.69 -3.51 51.25
CA TYR A 157 27.00 -3.08 51.72
C TYR A 157 26.90 -2.01 52.82
N LEU A 158 27.88 -1.99 53.72
CA LEU A 158 27.97 -0.95 54.75
C LEU A 158 28.28 0.41 54.14
N ARG A 159 27.51 1.42 54.51
CA ARG A 159 27.66 2.78 54.00
C ARG A 159 28.61 3.58 54.89
N ARG A 160 29.60 4.21 54.25
CA ARG A 160 30.65 4.96 54.96
C ARG A 160 30.09 6.09 55.83
N ASP A 161 29.11 6.83 55.31
CA ASP A 161 28.47 7.95 56.00
C ASP A 161 27.64 7.52 57.22
N GLN A 162 27.24 6.25 57.29
CA GLN A 162 26.52 5.70 58.43
C GLN A 162 27.43 5.28 59.58
N ASN A 163 28.75 5.24 59.37
CA ASN A 163 29.74 4.90 60.40
C ASN A 163 29.38 3.62 61.19
N GLY A 164 28.87 2.59 60.50
CA GLY A 164 28.48 1.31 61.10
C GLY A 164 27.13 1.31 61.84
N ALA A 165 26.37 2.41 61.81
CA ALA A 165 25.01 2.44 62.34
C ALA A 165 24.10 1.43 61.62
N ASP A 166 24.35 1.21 60.33
CA ASP A 166 23.65 0.30 59.41
C ASP A 166 24.10 -1.17 59.50
N ILE A 167 24.96 -1.52 60.45
CA ILE A 167 25.24 -2.92 60.78
C ILE A 167 23.97 -3.56 61.39
N PRO A 168 23.37 -4.59 60.76
CA PRO A 168 22.14 -5.19 61.24
C PRO A 168 22.31 -5.92 62.58
N ASP A 169 23.42 -6.64 62.74
CA ASP A 169 23.78 -7.33 63.98
C ASP A 169 25.16 -6.88 64.46
N LYS A 170 25.14 -5.86 65.32
CA LYS A 170 26.35 -5.29 65.93
C LYS A 170 27.04 -6.29 66.86
N GLY A 171 26.30 -7.19 67.50
CA GLY A 171 26.86 -8.19 68.40
C GLY A 171 27.69 -9.23 67.64
N THR A 172 27.12 -9.80 66.58
CA THR A 172 27.84 -10.71 65.68
C THR A 172 29.01 -10.00 65.00
N PHE A 173 28.86 -8.74 64.61
CA PHE A 173 29.97 -7.96 64.06
C PHE A 173 31.15 -7.81 65.03
N ILE A 174 30.88 -7.50 66.31
CA ILE A 174 31.91 -7.44 67.37
C ILE A 174 32.58 -8.80 67.58
N ASN A 175 31.82 -9.90 67.56
CA ASN A 175 32.37 -11.25 67.64
C ASN A 175 33.31 -11.56 66.47
N ASN A 176 32.90 -11.23 65.24
CA ASN A 176 33.68 -11.48 64.02
C ASN A 176 34.98 -10.67 63.98
N LEU A 177 35.01 -9.50 64.63
CA LEU A 177 36.24 -8.72 64.81
C LEU A 177 37.15 -9.26 65.93
N GLY A 178 36.72 -10.26 66.70
CA GLY A 178 37.48 -10.79 67.83
C GLY A 178 37.51 -9.88 69.06
N LEU A 179 36.57 -8.92 69.17
CA LEU A 179 36.58 -7.90 70.22
C LEU A 179 35.69 -8.23 71.43
N ARG A 180 35.01 -9.38 71.44
CA ARG A 180 33.98 -9.70 72.45
C ARG A 180 34.50 -9.70 73.89
N GLU A 181 35.68 -10.29 74.12
CA GLU A 181 36.30 -10.29 75.44
C GLU A 181 36.72 -8.90 75.90
N THR A 182 37.27 -8.10 74.97
CA THR A 182 37.68 -6.71 75.25
C THR A 182 36.48 -5.89 75.73
N VAL A 183 35.32 -6.02 75.07
CA VAL A 183 34.10 -5.32 75.48
C VAL A 183 33.58 -5.80 76.84
N ASN A 184 33.68 -7.10 77.16
CA ASN A 184 33.22 -7.63 78.45
C ASN A 184 34.10 -7.23 79.65
N LYS A 185 35.36 -6.86 79.39
CA LYS A 185 36.35 -6.49 80.42
C LYS A 185 36.39 -4.97 80.68
N ALA A 186 35.77 -4.16 79.82
CA ALA A 186 35.67 -2.70 79.94
C ALA A 186 34.48 -2.29 80.82
#